data_AF-A0A3R7A0D7-F1
#
_entry.id   AF-A0A3R7A0D7-F1
#
_cell.length_a   1.000
_cell.length_b   1.000
_cell.length_c   1.000
_cell.angle_alpha   90.00
_cell.angle_beta   90.00
_cell.angle_gamma   90.00
#
_symmetry.space_group_name_H-M   'P 1'
#
loop_
_entity.id
_entity.type
_entity.pdbx_description
1 polymer ?
#
loop_
_entity_poly.entity_id
_entity_poly.type
_entity_poly.pdbx_seq_one_letter_code
_entity_poly.pdbx_strand_id
1 'polypeptide(L)' 'MLARIKKFFQESRQEWRHVNWPTREEAIRLTSIVVVISLALGAFLGFFDFLFSYLLRTFI' A
#
# COMPACT_ATOMS: atom_id res chain seq x y z
N MET A 1 38.45 -0.72 4.44
CA MET A 1 37.10 -1.25 4.15
C MET A 1 36.01 -0.54 4.96
N LEU A 2 36.11 -0.50 6.30
CA LEU A 2 35.16 0.19 7.20
C LEU A 2 34.94 1.69 6.88
N ALA A 3 35.98 2.42 6.47
CA ALA A 3 35.87 3.82 6.09
C ALA A 3 34.99 4.07 4.85
N ARG A 4 34.91 3.12 3.91
CA ARG A 4 34.05 3.23 2.71
C ARG A 4 32.57 3.08 3.07
N ILE A 5 32.25 2.16 3.97
CA ILE A 5 30.89 1.95 4.46
C ILE A 5 30.41 3.19 5.23
N LYS A 6 31.25 3.76 6.11
CA LYS A 6 30.92 4.98 6.84
C LYS A 6 30.62 6.16 5.90
N LYS A 7 31.41 6.29 4.82
CA LYS A 7 31.21 7.31 3.79
C LYS A 7 29.91 7.09 3.00
N PHE A 8 29.60 5.84 2.64
CA PHE A 8 28.35 5.46 1.98
C PHE A 8 27.11 5.84 2.82
N PHE A 9 27.10 5.52 4.12
CA PHE A 9 26.00 5.93 5.01
C PHE A 9 25.87 7.46 5.17
N GLN A 10 26.99 8.20 5.15
CA GLN A 10 26.95 9.66 5.17
C GLN A 10 26.38 10.24 3.87
N GLU A 11 26.82 9.74 2.72
CA GLU A 11 26.33 10.14 1.40
C GLU A 11 24.84 9.80 1.24
N SER A 12 24.41 8.59 1.60
CA SER A 12 22.99 8.21 1.57
C SER A 12 22.13 9.07 2.51
N ARG A 13 22.62 9.42 3.70
CA ARG A 13 21.90 10.33 4.61
C ARG A 13 21.76 11.74 4.03
N GLN A 14 22.72 12.18 3.23
CA GLN A 14 22.69 13.47 2.56
C GLN A 14 21.65 13.49 1.42
N GLU A 15 21.55 12.41 0.66
CA GLU A 15 20.52 12.23 -0.38
C GLU A 15 19.11 12.10 0.20
N TRP A 16 18.97 11.40 1.33
CA TRP A 16 17.68 11.26 2.03
C TRP A 16 17.08 12.59 2.48
N ARG A 17 17.92 13.62 2.69
CA ARG A 17 17.45 14.99 3.01
C ARG A 17 16.88 15.73 1.82
N HIS A 18 17.22 15.31 0.60
CA HIS A 18 16.68 15.86 -0.65
C HIS A 18 15.41 15.12 -1.11
N VAL A 19 14.96 14.11 -0.35
CA VAL A 19 13.71 13.41 -0.65
C VAL A 19 12.55 14.33 -0.30
N ASN A 20 11.78 14.69 -1.32
CA ASN A 20 10.53 15.42 -1.17
C ASN A 20 9.46 14.44 -0.67
N TRP A 21 9.32 14.35 0.65
CA TRP A 21 8.25 13.60 1.27
C TRP A 21 6.90 14.29 1.02
N PRO A 22 5.82 13.51 0.84
CA PRO A 22 4.50 14.08 0.69
C PRO A 22 4.14 14.89 1.93
N THR A 23 3.37 15.96 1.72
CA THR A 23 2.79 16.73 2.83
C THR A 23 1.84 15.85 3.64
N ARG A 24 1.56 16.24 4.90
CA ARG A 24 0.65 15.47 5.77
C ARG A 24 -0.73 15.27 5.13
N GLU A 25 -1.21 16.28 4.41
CA GLU A 25 -2.49 16.24 3.70
C GLU A 25 -2.45 15.26 2.52
N GLU A 26 -1.38 15.28 1.72
CA GLU A 26 -1.20 14.34 0.60
C GLU A 26 -1.11 12.89 1.10
N ALA A 27 -0.35 12.65 2.17
CA ALA A 27 -0.24 11.32 2.75
C ALA A 27 -1.60 10.80 3.19
N ILE A 28 -2.39 11.61 3.92
CA ILE A 28 -3.74 11.25 4.36
C ILE A 28 -4.67 11.00 3.16
N ARG A 29 -4.63 11.88 2.14
CA ARG A 29 -5.44 11.74 0.93
C ARG A 29 -5.13 10.42 0.22
N LEU A 30 -3.85 10.14 -0.01
CA LEU A 30 -3.42 8.91 -0.68
C LEU A 30 -3.82 7.66 0.11
N THR A 31 -3.59 7.65 1.43
CA THR A 31 -3.99 6.52 2.28
C THR A 31 -5.51 6.35 2.29
N SER A 32 -6.29 7.44 2.36
CA SER A 32 -7.76 7.36 2.34
C SER A 32 -8.29 6.74 1.05
N ILE A 33 -7.70 7.09 -0.10
CA ILE A 33 -8.07 6.51 -1.41
C ILE A 33 -7.80 5.00 -1.41
N VAL A 34 -6.62 4.58 -0.92
CA VAL A 34 -6.25 3.16 -0.84
C VAL A 34 -7.25 2.41 0.03
N VAL A 35 -7.57 2.92 1.22
CA VAL A 35 -8.54 2.28 2.13
C VAL A 35 -9.90 2.12 1.47
N VAL A 36 -10.42 3.16 0.81
CA VAL A 36 -11.72 3.11 0.12
C VAL A 36 -11.71 2.05 -0.99
N ILE A 37 -10.67 2.02 -1.82
CA ILE A 37 -10.56 1.07 -2.93
C ILE A 37 -10.43 -0.36 -2.39
N SER A 38 -9.60 -0.59 -1.37
CA SER A 38 -9.44 -1.91 -0.75
C SER A 38 -10.75 -2.43 -0.16
N LEU A 39 -11.52 -1.57 0.52
CA LEU A 39 -12.84 -1.93 1.04
C LEU A 39 -13.83 -2.23 -0.09
N ALA A 40 -13.85 -1.41 -1.14
CA ALA A 40 -14.73 -1.62 -2.29
C ALA A 40 -14.43 -2.94 -3.02
N LEU A 41 -13.15 -3.22 -3.28
CA LEU A 41 -12.72 -4.48 -3.90
C LEU A 41 -13.00 -5.68 -3.00
N GLY A 42 -12.72 -5.57 -1.70
CA GLY A 42 -13.01 -6.62 -0.73
C GLY A 42 -14.51 -6.94 -0.65
N ALA A 43 -15.36 -5.92 -0.63
CA ALA A 43 -16.81 -6.09 -0.66
C ALA A 43 -17.30 -6.69 -1.98
N PHE A 44 -16.74 -6.24 -3.11
CA PHE A 44 -17.07 -6.77 -4.43
C PHE A 44 -16.71 -8.26 -4.53
N LEU A 45 -15.47 -8.63 -4.25
CA LEU A 45 -15.02 -10.02 -4.28
C LEU A 45 -15.81 -10.87 -3.30
N GLY A 46 -15.98 -10.42 -2.05
CA GLY A 46 -16.77 -11.14 -1.06
C GLY A 46 -18.22 -11.37 -1.49
N PHE A 47 -18.86 -10.37 -2.11
CA PHE A 47 -20.21 -10.53 -2.67
C PHE A 47 -20.26 -11.64 -3.73
N PHE A 48 -19.30 -11.67 -4.66
CA PHE A 48 -19.23 -12.71 -5.67
C PHE A 48 -18.92 -14.09 -5.07
N ASP A 49 -18.04 -14.17 -4.07
CA ASP A 49 -17.75 -15.42 -3.37
C ASP A 49 -19.01 -16.00 -2.70
N PHE A 50 -19.82 -15.16 -2.06
CA PHE A 50 -21.10 -15.59 -1.48
C PHE A 50 -22.11 -16.00 -2.56
N LEU A 51 -22.22 -15.22 -3.63
CA LEU A 51 -23.15 -15.51 -4.74
C LEU A 51 -22.81 -16.84 -5.40
N PHE A 52 -21.54 -17.06 -5.75
CA PHE A 52 -21.09 -18.31 -6.36
C PHE A 52 -21.19 -19.49 -5.40
N SER A 53 -20.85 -19.32 -4.12
CA SER A 53 -21.01 -20.38 -3.11
C SER A 53 -22.48 -20.80 -2.95
N TYR A 54 -23.41 -19.85 -2.97
CA TYR A 54 -24.84 -20.13 -2.89
C TYR A 54 -25.34 -20.85 -4.14
N LEU A 55 -24.96 -20.36 -5.33
CA LEU A 55 -25.31 -20.99 -6.61
C LEU A 55 -24.79 -22.43 -6.68
N LEU A 56 -23.51 -22.64 -6.36
CA LEU A 56 -22.91 -23.98 -6.39
C LEU A 56 -23.60 -24.93 -5.41
N ARG A 57 -23.92 -24.49 -4.17
CA ARG A 57 -24.66 -25.31 -3.20
C ARG A 57 -26.10 -25.63 -3.60
N THR A 58 -26.71 -24.80 -4.44
CA THR A 58 -28.10 -24.98 -4.86
C THR A 58 -28.20 -25.87 -6.10
N PHE A 59 -27.20 -25.80 -6.98
CA PHE A 59 -27.19 -26.54 -8.25
C PHE A 59 -26.42 -27.88 -8.20
N ILE A 60 -25.51 -28.07 -7.24
CA ILE A 60 -24.78 -29.33 -6.97
C ILE A 60 -25.26 -29.89 -5.63
#